data_AF-A0A7S2XKD6-F1
#
_entry.id   AF-A0A7S2XKD6-F1
#
_cell.length_a   1.000
_cell.length_b   1.000
_cell.length_c   1.000
_cell.angle_alpha   90.00
_cell.angle_beta   90.00
_cell.angle_gamma   90.00
#
_symmetry.space_group_name_H-M   'P 1'
#
loop_
_entity.id
_entity.type
_entity.pdbx_description
1 polymer ?
#
loop_
_entity_poly.entity_id
_entity_poly.type
_entity_poly.pdbx_seq_one_letter_code
_entity_poly.pdbx_strand_id
1 'polypeptide(L)'
;NNVDKLVNPQLASMDDCANKLENNMCLDALVGIADPLRPDVIDAVATCQKAGIFVRMVTGDNLDTAVAIAKEAGILTKGGLSMIGEDFRKMTPAQLDEVLPRLQ
;
A
#
# COMPACT_ATOMS: atom_id res chain seq x y z
N ASN A 1 41.71 18.39 4.49
CA ASN A 1 41.24 18.05 5.85
C ASN A 1 39.92 18.74 6.09
N ASN A 2 38.80 18.05 5.86
CA ASN A 2 37.45 18.64 5.96
C ASN A 2 36.47 17.71 6.72
N VAL A 3 37.01 16.73 7.42
CA VAL A 3 36.24 15.80 8.28
C VAL A 3 35.82 16.45 9.61
N ASP A 4 36.35 17.64 9.93
CA ASP A 4 36.06 18.36 11.18
C ASP A 4 34.79 19.27 11.12
N LYS A 5 33.99 19.19 10.05
CA LYS A 5 32.72 19.96 9.92
C LYS A 5 31.46 19.11 9.93
N LEU A 6 31.58 17.80 10.13
CA LEU A 6 30.42 16.95 10.37
C LEU A 6 29.95 17.23 11.80
N VAL A 7 28.72 17.74 11.92
CA VAL A 7 28.08 17.99 13.21
C VAL A 7 28.20 16.72 14.04
N ASN A 8 28.79 16.82 15.25
CA ASN A 8 28.81 15.68 16.16
C ASN A 8 27.35 15.30 16.47
N PRO A 9 26.86 14.10 16.08
CA PRO A 9 25.45 13.74 16.19
C PRO A 9 24.94 13.75 17.63
N GLN A 10 25.85 13.59 18.60
CA GLN A 10 25.54 13.57 20.03
C GLN A 10 25.47 14.97 20.66
N LEU A 11 25.86 16.02 19.91
CA LEU A 11 25.87 17.43 20.34
C LEU A 11 25.04 18.33 19.41
N ALA A 12 24.44 17.77 18.36
CA ALA A 12 23.64 18.50 17.39
C ALA A 12 22.29 18.92 18.00
N SER A 13 21.94 20.20 17.91
CA SER A 13 20.55 20.60 18.10
C SER A 13 19.72 20.18 16.88
N MET A 14 18.40 20.03 17.03
CA MET A 14 17.52 19.72 15.89
C MET A 14 17.65 20.76 14.77
N ASP A 15 17.87 22.02 15.14
CA ASP A 15 18.05 23.15 14.21
C ASP A 15 19.40 23.09 13.46
N ASP A 16 20.43 22.48 14.03
CA ASP A 16 21.73 22.28 13.37
C ASP A 16 21.65 21.23 12.25
N CYS A 17 20.89 20.15 12.46
CA CYS A 17 20.70 19.10 11.47
C CYS A 17 19.97 19.63 10.23
N ALA A 18 18.83 20.28 10.43
CA ALA A 18 18.02 20.83 9.34
C ALA A 18 18.80 21.87 8.51
N ASN A 19 19.55 22.77 9.16
CA ASN A 19 20.22 23.86 8.44
C ASN A 19 21.54 23.45 7.78
N LYS A 20 22.28 22.48 8.31
CA LYS A 20 23.61 22.11 7.77
C LYS A 20 23.63 20.81 6.98
N LEU A 21 22.79 19.84 7.30
CA LEU A 21 22.83 18.50 6.69
C LEU A 21 21.79 18.32 5.57
N GLU A 22 20.63 18.97 5.67
CA GLU A 22 19.50 18.76 4.74
C GLU A 22 19.46 19.77 3.57
N ASN A 23 20.45 20.66 3.45
CA ASN A 23 20.54 21.66 2.37
C ASN A 23 21.56 21.26 1.29
N ASN A 24 21.33 21.69 0.05
CA ASN A 24 22.20 21.42 -1.12
C ASN A 24 22.45 19.92 -1.39
N MET A 25 21.48 19.05 -1.07
CA MET A 25 21.56 17.63 -1.40
C MET A 25 21.44 17.43 -2.93
N CYS A 26 22.16 16.43 -3.44
CA CYS A 26 22.03 15.96 -4.82
C CYS A 26 21.28 14.62 -4.80
N LEU A 27 20.18 14.50 -5.56
CA LEU A 27 19.50 13.23 -5.74
C LEU A 27 20.34 12.33 -6.63
N ASP A 28 20.92 11.28 -6.05
CA ASP A 28 21.77 10.33 -6.79
C ASP A 28 20.92 9.25 -7.49
N ALA A 29 19.98 8.65 -6.75
CA ALA A 29 19.12 7.59 -7.28
C ALA A 29 17.74 7.54 -6.60
N LEU A 30 16.76 6.98 -7.32
CA LEU A 30 15.46 6.57 -6.81
C LEU A 30 15.33 5.05 -7.00
N VAL A 31 14.98 4.33 -5.92
CA VAL A 31 14.78 2.88 -5.96
C VAL A 31 13.34 2.57 -5.57
N GLY A 32 12.66 1.77 -6.39
CA GLY A 32 11.33 1.24 -6.10
C GLY A 32 11.44 -0.20 -5.59
N ILE A 33 10.63 -0.54 -4.57
CA ILE A 33 10.51 -1.89 -4.03
C ILE A 33 9.09 -2.37 -4.29
N ALA A 34 8.95 -3.64 -4.65
CA ALA A 34 7.67 -4.29 -4.85
C ALA A 34 7.67 -5.68 -4.17
N ASP A 35 6.51 -6.09 -3.68
CA ASP A 35 6.25 -7.48 -3.26
C ASP A 35 5.44 -8.16 -4.38
N PRO A 36 6.09 -8.95 -5.25
CA PRO A 36 5.41 -9.55 -6.39
C PRO A 36 4.44 -10.65 -5.93
N LEU A 37 3.36 -10.82 -6.69
CA LEU A 37 2.45 -11.94 -6.46
C LEU A 37 3.19 -13.29 -6.57
N ARG A 38 2.79 -14.24 -5.72
CA ARG A 38 3.25 -15.61 -5.89
C ARG A 38 2.69 -16.20 -7.19
N PRO A 39 3.45 -17.01 -7.94
CA PRO A 39 3.04 -17.50 -9.25
C PRO A 39 1.71 -18.25 -9.29
N ASP A 40 1.34 -18.90 -8.18
CA ASP A 40 0.15 -19.74 -8.02
C ASP A 40 -1.11 -18.97 -7.61
N VAL A 41 -1.00 -17.70 -7.20
CA VAL A 41 -2.12 -16.93 -6.66
C VAL A 41 -3.22 -16.73 -7.69
N ILE A 42 -2.87 -16.41 -8.94
CA ILE A 42 -3.84 -16.14 -10.00
C ILE A 42 -4.70 -17.40 -10.27
N ASP A 43 -4.05 -18.56 -10.38
CA ASP A 43 -4.75 -19.83 -10.62
C ASP A 43 -5.60 -20.25 -9.42
N ALA A 44 -5.11 -20.01 -8.20
CA ALA A 44 -5.87 -20.28 -6.98
C ALA A 44 -7.14 -19.42 -6.88
N VAL A 45 -7.02 -18.10 -7.14
CA VAL A 45 -8.17 -17.18 -7.16
C VAL A 45 -9.17 -17.60 -8.23
N ALA A 46 -8.71 -17.91 -9.45
CA ALA A 46 -9.58 -18.36 -10.54
C ALA A 46 -10.29 -19.68 -10.19
N THR A 47 -9.61 -20.60 -9.50
CA THR A 47 -10.20 -21.88 -9.06
C THR A 47 -11.31 -21.64 -8.03
N CYS A 48 -11.06 -20.79 -7.03
CA CYS A 48 -12.07 -20.40 -6.04
C CYS A 48 -13.31 -19.77 -6.71
N GLN A 49 -13.09 -18.84 -7.63
CA GLN A 49 -14.17 -18.18 -8.35
C GLN A 49 -14.99 -19.17 -9.21
N LYS A 50 -14.34 -20.11 -9.91
CA LYS A 50 -15.03 -21.18 -10.67
C LYS A 50 -15.86 -22.09 -9.78
N ALA A 51 -15.47 -22.28 -8.52
CA ALA A 51 -16.23 -23.03 -7.52
C ALA A 51 -17.39 -22.22 -6.91
N GLY A 52 -17.61 -20.97 -7.32
CA GLY A 52 -18.62 -20.09 -6.75
C GLY A 52 -18.23 -19.44 -5.42
N ILE A 53 -16.94 -19.51 -5.04
CA ILE A 53 -16.42 -18.86 -3.83
C ILE A 53 -16.07 -17.41 -4.16
N PHE A 54 -16.64 -16.48 -3.39
CA PHE A 54 -16.37 -15.06 -3.55
C PHE A 54 -15.11 -14.65 -2.76
N VAL A 55 -14.01 -14.41 -3.48
CA VAL A 55 -12.73 -13.99 -2.90
C VAL A 55 -12.73 -12.49 -2.61
N ARG A 56 -12.22 -12.08 -1.43
CA ARG A 56 -12.06 -10.67 -1.04
C ARG A 56 -10.67 -10.42 -0.48
N MET A 57 -10.07 -9.28 -0.83
CA MET A 57 -8.82 -8.80 -0.25
C MET A 57 -9.10 -7.95 0.98
N VAL A 58 -8.41 -8.25 2.08
CA VAL A 58 -8.36 -7.40 3.28
C VAL A 58 -6.89 -7.18 3.61
N THR A 59 -6.43 -5.93 3.50
CA THR A 59 -5.05 -5.56 3.75
C THR A 59 -4.96 -4.24 4.51
N GLY A 60 -3.86 -4.04 5.24
CA GLY A 60 -3.51 -2.78 5.88
C GLY A 60 -2.65 -1.86 5.01
N ASP A 61 -2.40 -2.26 3.76
CA ASP A 61 -1.65 -1.46 2.79
C ASP A 61 -2.48 -0.28 2.24
N ASN A 62 -1.83 0.63 1.52
CA ASN A 62 -2.47 1.72 0.82
C ASN A 62 -3.50 1.22 -0.21
N LEU A 63 -4.60 1.96 -0.40
CA LEU A 63 -5.67 1.59 -1.32
C LEU A 63 -5.17 1.38 -2.74
N ASP A 64 -4.31 2.26 -3.26
CA ASP A 64 -3.84 2.19 -4.64
C ASP A 64 -2.98 0.95 -4.87
N THR A 65 -2.12 0.61 -3.90
CA THR A 65 -1.32 -0.62 -3.92
C THR A 65 -2.22 -1.85 -3.87
N ALA A 66 -3.19 -1.88 -2.96
CA ALA A 66 -4.14 -2.97 -2.84
C ALA A 66 -4.96 -3.17 -4.12
N VAL A 67 -5.43 -2.08 -4.74
CA VAL A 67 -6.18 -2.12 -6.01
C VAL A 67 -5.32 -2.67 -7.15
N ALA A 68 -4.04 -2.28 -7.23
CA ALA A 68 -3.12 -2.80 -8.23
C ALA A 68 -2.92 -4.32 -8.07
N ILE A 69 -2.59 -4.77 -6.85
CA ILE A 69 -2.36 -6.18 -6.53
C ILE A 69 -3.65 -7.00 -6.71
N ALA A 70 -4.81 -6.49 -6.28
CA ALA A 70 -6.08 -7.19 -6.40
C ALA A 70 -6.51 -7.38 -7.87
N LYS A 71 -6.22 -6.41 -8.75
CA LYS A 71 -6.45 -6.55 -10.20
C LYS A 71 -5.51 -7.59 -10.81
N GLU A 72 -4.23 -7.54 -10.46
CA GLU A 72 -3.23 -8.50 -10.95
C GLU A 72 -3.55 -9.93 -10.50
N ALA A 73 -3.99 -10.11 -9.25
CA ALA A 73 -4.41 -11.38 -8.69
C ALA A 73 -5.77 -11.89 -9.22
N GLY A 74 -6.50 -11.09 -9.98
CA GLY A 74 -7.84 -11.42 -10.48
C GLY A 74 -8.96 -11.36 -9.42
N ILE A 75 -8.69 -10.75 -8.26
CA ILE A 75 -9.68 -10.56 -7.18
C ILE A 75 -10.61 -9.40 -7.53
N LEU A 76 -10.05 -8.24 -7.92
CA LEU A 76 -10.82 -7.06 -8.28
C LEU A 76 -11.15 -7.09 -9.78
N THR A 77 -12.42 -7.32 -10.08
CA THR A 77 -12.97 -7.51 -11.43
C THR A 77 -13.80 -6.31 -11.87
N LYS A 78 -14.23 -6.30 -13.14
CA LYS A 78 -15.05 -5.22 -13.69
C LYS A 78 -16.35 -5.09 -12.89
N GLY A 79 -16.60 -3.91 -12.32
CA GLY A 79 -17.78 -3.63 -11.50
C GLY A 79 -17.62 -3.93 -10.01
N GLY A 80 -16.47 -4.49 -9.61
CA GLY A 80 -16.07 -4.61 -8.21
C GLY A 80 -15.78 -3.25 -7.58
N LEU A 81 -15.89 -3.20 -6.26
CA LEU A 81 -15.69 -2.03 -5.41
C LEU A 81 -14.49 -2.28 -4.49
N SER A 82 -13.65 -1.27 -4.35
CA SER A 82 -12.59 -1.20 -3.35
C SER A 82 -12.87 -0.05 -2.39
N MET A 83 -12.47 -0.16 -1.13
CA MET A 83 -12.81 0.82 -0.09
C MET A 83 -11.73 0.87 0.99
N ILE A 84 -11.50 2.06 1.55
CA ILE A 84 -10.66 2.21 2.75
C ILE A 84 -11.42 1.78 4.00
N GLY A 85 -10.70 1.25 4.99
CA GLY A 85 -11.31 0.77 6.23
C GLY A 85 -12.05 1.86 7.03
N GLU A 86 -11.68 3.13 6.86
CA GLU A 86 -12.40 4.24 7.50
C GLU A 86 -13.84 4.38 7.00
N ASP A 87 -14.05 4.35 5.68
CA ASP A 87 -15.37 4.45 5.08
C ASP A 87 -16.22 3.22 5.43
N PHE A 88 -15.61 2.03 5.39
CA PHE A 88 -16.27 0.77 5.75
C PHE A 88 -16.83 0.82 7.18
N ARG A 89 -16.05 1.34 8.14
CA ARG A 89 -16.48 1.44 9.56
C ARG A 89 -17.60 2.45 9.79
N LYS A 90 -17.78 3.43 8.90
CA LYS A 90 -18.85 4.43 8.99
C LYS A 90 -20.18 3.92 8.42
N MET A 91 -20.19 2.79 7.74
CA MET A 91 -21.40 2.23 7.13
C MET A 91 -22.32 1.58 8.17
N THR A 92 -23.61 1.77 7.97
CA THR A 92 -24.65 1.03 8.69
C THR A 92 -24.74 -0.41 8.16
N PRO A 93 -25.34 -1.35 8.91
CA PRO A 93 -25.56 -2.72 8.43
C PRO A 93 -26.30 -2.78 7.08
N ALA A 94 -27.32 -1.94 6.88
CA ALA A 94 -28.06 -1.89 5.61
C ALA A 94 -27.17 -1.45 4.43
N GLN A 95 -26.30 -0.45 4.65
CA GLN A 95 -25.33 -0.03 3.62
C GLN A 95 -24.30 -1.12 3.36
N LEU A 96 -23.85 -1.84 4.39
CA LEU A 96 -22.96 -2.98 4.24
C LEU A 96 -23.59 -4.07 3.37
N ASP A 97 -24.85 -4.44 3.62
CA ASP A 97 -25.57 -5.44 2.82
C ASP A 97 -25.66 -5.06 1.33
N GLU A 98 -25.76 -3.76 1.01
CA GLU A 98 -25.76 -3.26 -0.37
C GLU A 98 -24.39 -3.32 -1.05
N VAL A 99 -23.30 -3.05 -0.31
CA VAL A 99 -21.94 -2.98 -0.89
C VAL A 99 -21.20 -4.31 -0.88
N LEU A 100 -21.42 -5.18 0.12
CA LEU A 100 -20.71 -6.44 0.29
C LEU A 100 -20.75 -7.37 -0.93
N PRO A 101 -21.83 -7.45 -1.73
CA PRO A 101 -21.85 -8.24 -2.96
C PRO A 101 -20.87 -7.76 -4.02
N ARG A 102 -20.43 -6.50 -3.95
CA ARG A 102 -19.50 -5.89 -4.91
C ARG A 102 -18.14 -5.55 -4.31
N LEU A 103 -18.02 -5.51 -2.98
CA LEU A 103 -16.76 -5.28 -2.28
C LEU A 103 -15.82 -6.48 -2.49
N GLN A 104 -14.69 -6.25 -3.14
CA GLN A 104 -13.70 -7.25 -3.58
C GLN A 104 -12.32 -6.91 -3.04
#